data_AF-A0A3M1F1D3-F1
#
_entry.id   AF-A0A3M1F1D3-F1
#
_cell.length_a   1.000
_cell.length_b   1.000
_cell.length_c   1.000
_cell.angle_alpha   90.00
_cell.angle_beta   90.00
_cell.angle_gamma   90.00
#
_symmetry.space_group_name_H-M   'P 1'
#
loop_
_entity.id
_entity.type
_entity.pdbx_description
1 polymer ?
#
loop_
_entity_poly.entity_id
_entity_poly.type
_entity_poly.pdbx_seq_one_letter_code
_entity_poly.pdbx_strand_id
1 'polypeptide(L)'
;MTNTSTIVDRIWNYCNVLRDDGVSYGDYLEQLTYLLFLKMDYENVTELGRRSAIPEGYRWDSLRALEGVELEQHYRAILQRLGQGSGLIPVIFRKAQNKIQDPAKLKRLIALIDGETWLGLDMDVKGTIYEGLLEKNAQDTKSGAGQYFTPR
;
A
#
# COMPACT_ATOMS: atom_id res chain seq x y z
N MET A 1 -15.30 10.80 -16.16
CA MET A 1 -15.22 11.25 -14.75
C MET A 1 -15.43 10.02 -13.88
N THR A 2 -14.40 9.18 -13.77
CA THR A 2 -14.40 8.08 -12.80
C THR A 2 -14.40 8.71 -11.42
N ASN A 3 -15.31 8.26 -10.56
CA ASN A 3 -15.61 8.85 -9.26
C ASN A 3 -14.39 8.82 -8.33
N THR A 4 -13.50 9.79 -8.46
CA THR A 4 -12.33 10.00 -7.63
C THR A 4 -12.64 9.94 -6.12
N SER A 5 -13.77 10.51 -5.71
CA SER A 5 -14.27 10.43 -4.32
C SER A 5 -14.43 8.97 -3.85
N THR A 6 -14.89 8.07 -4.71
CA THR A 6 -15.27 6.71 -4.30
C THR A 6 -14.09 5.80 -4.00
N ILE A 7 -12.90 6.02 -4.58
CA ILE A 7 -11.73 5.20 -4.24
C ILE A 7 -11.12 5.65 -2.91
N VAL A 8 -11.06 6.96 -2.68
CA VAL A 8 -10.63 7.53 -1.39
C VAL A 8 -11.53 6.95 -0.29
N ASP A 9 -12.84 7.08 -0.45
CA ASP A 9 -13.81 6.57 0.53
C ASP A 9 -13.66 5.06 0.78
N ARG A 10 -13.39 4.26 -0.26
CA ARG A 10 -13.18 2.80 -0.11
C ARG A 10 -11.93 2.46 0.69
N ILE A 11 -10.81 3.14 0.41
CA ILE A 11 -9.53 2.96 1.13
C ILE A 11 -9.69 3.35 2.60
N TRP A 12 -10.32 4.48 2.84
CA TRP A 12 -10.62 4.99 4.17
C TRP A 12 -11.53 4.08 4.98
N ASN A 13 -12.63 3.63 4.39
CA ASN A 13 -13.52 2.67 5.03
C ASN A 13 -12.79 1.37 5.37
N TYR A 14 -11.86 0.94 4.52
CA TYR A 14 -11.08 -0.26 4.78
C TYR A 14 -10.02 -0.10 5.87
N CYS A 15 -9.46 1.11 6.01
CA CYS A 15 -8.59 1.45 7.14
C CYS A 15 -9.30 1.23 8.48
N ASN A 16 -10.58 1.63 8.60
CA ASN A 16 -11.35 1.41 9.82
C ASN A 16 -11.52 -0.08 10.15
N VAL A 17 -11.76 -0.91 9.13
CA VAL A 17 -11.89 -2.37 9.29
C VAL A 17 -10.58 -2.99 9.83
N LEU A 18 -9.43 -2.55 9.32
CA LEU A 18 -8.13 -3.04 9.79
C LEU A 18 -7.77 -2.49 11.18
N ARG A 19 -8.26 -1.30 11.54
CA ARG A 19 -8.07 -0.72 12.87
C ARG A 19 -8.78 -1.52 13.95
N ASP A 20 -9.98 -2.01 13.67
CA ASP A 20 -10.73 -2.86 14.60
C ASP A 20 -10.02 -4.20 14.86
N ASP A 21 -9.10 -4.58 13.95
CA ASP A 21 -8.18 -5.72 14.04
C ASP A 21 -6.83 -5.37 14.72
N GLY A 22 -6.66 -4.15 15.20
CA GLY A 22 -5.47 -3.68 15.90
C GLY A 22 -4.36 -3.11 15.00
N VAL A 23 -4.60 -2.91 13.70
CA VAL A 23 -3.66 -2.24 12.80
C VAL A 23 -3.75 -0.73 13.00
N SER A 24 -2.64 -0.08 13.37
CA SER A 24 -2.64 1.39 13.53
C SER A 24 -2.80 2.11 12.19
N TYR A 25 -3.20 3.39 12.19
CA TYR A 25 -3.23 4.19 10.96
C TYR A 25 -1.87 4.26 10.27
N GLY A 26 -0.79 4.32 11.06
CA GLY A 26 0.58 4.36 10.55
C GLY A 26 0.96 3.04 9.87
N ASP A 27 0.66 1.91 10.53
CA ASP A 27 0.87 0.58 9.93
C ASP A 27 0.04 0.40 8.66
N TYR A 28 -1.22 0.83 8.65
CA TYR A 28 -2.07 0.78 7.47
C TYR A 28 -1.50 1.59 6.31
N LEU A 29 -1.09 2.84 6.59
CA LEU A 29 -0.48 3.72 5.59
C LEU A 29 0.81 3.11 5.02
N GLU A 30 1.63 2.49 5.86
CA GLU A 30 2.83 1.78 5.45
C GLU A 30 2.50 0.62 4.50
N GLN A 31 1.53 -0.23 4.85
CA GLN A 31 1.11 -1.34 3.99
C GLN A 31 0.52 -0.86 2.66
N LEU A 32 -0.31 0.19 2.70
CA LEU A 32 -0.87 0.80 1.50
C LEU A 32 0.24 1.31 0.58
N THR A 33 1.25 1.99 1.13
CA THR A 33 2.39 2.52 0.38
C THR A 33 3.16 1.41 -0.34
N TYR A 34 3.43 0.29 0.34
CA TYR A 34 4.10 -0.86 -0.26
C TYR A 34 3.29 -1.47 -1.41
N LEU A 35 2.01 -1.74 -1.19
CA LEU A 35 1.13 -2.33 -2.19
C LEU A 35 0.95 -1.40 -3.41
N LEU A 36 0.83 -0.10 -3.18
CA LEU A 36 0.73 0.89 -4.27
C LEU A 36 2.01 0.97 -5.10
N PHE A 37 3.18 0.86 -4.47
CA PHE A 37 4.44 0.80 -5.21
C PHE A 37 4.47 -0.42 -6.15
N LEU A 38 4.07 -1.59 -5.66
CA LEU A 38 3.97 -2.81 -6.48
C LEU A 38 2.95 -2.63 -7.64
N LYS A 39 1.76 -2.08 -7.35
CA LYS A 39 0.71 -1.84 -8.35
C LYS A 39 1.17 -0.86 -9.43
N MET A 40 1.81 0.24 -9.05
CA MET A 40 2.28 1.26 -9.98
C MET A 40 3.45 0.76 -10.84
N ASP A 41 4.36 -0.06 -10.31
CA ASP A 41 5.39 -0.72 -11.14
C ASP A 41 4.75 -1.67 -12.16
N TYR A 42 3.75 -2.45 -11.75
CA TYR A 42 2.99 -3.31 -12.65
C TYR A 42 2.29 -2.53 -13.77
N GLU A 43 1.59 -1.45 -13.45
CA GLU A 43 0.95 -0.60 -14.46
C GLU A 43 1.96 0.10 -15.38
N ASN A 44 3.15 0.47 -14.89
CA ASN A 44 4.20 1.01 -15.75
C ASN A 44 4.62 0.00 -16.82
N VAL A 45 4.60 -1.30 -16.49
CA VAL A 45 4.90 -2.38 -17.43
C VAL A 45 3.73 -2.61 -18.38
N THR A 46 2.51 -2.79 -17.86
CA THR A 46 1.36 -3.21 -18.67
C THR A 46 0.78 -2.08 -19.53
N GLU A 47 0.75 -0.86 -19.01
CA GLU A 47 0.11 0.28 -19.69
C GLU A 47 1.12 1.09 -20.51
N LEU A 48 2.37 1.19 -20.05
CA LEU A 48 3.39 2.05 -20.66
C LEU A 48 4.56 1.28 -21.30
N GLY A 49 4.57 -0.05 -21.24
CA GLY A 49 5.62 -0.88 -21.84
C GLY A 49 7.01 -0.68 -21.23
N ARG A 50 7.09 -0.14 -20.01
CA ARG A 50 8.37 0.09 -19.32
C ARG A 50 8.90 -1.21 -18.74
N ARG A 51 10.20 -1.22 -18.42
CA ARG A 51 10.80 -2.33 -17.67
C ARG A 51 10.43 -2.21 -16.19
N SER A 52 10.03 -3.32 -15.59
CA SER A 52 9.81 -3.41 -14.15
C SER A 52 11.11 -3.17 -13.40
N ALA A 53 11.04 -2.38 -12.34
CA ALA A 53 12.13 -2.21 -11.39
C ALA A 53 12.14 -3.33 -10.34
N ILE A 54 11.09 -4.16 -10.30
CA ILE A 54 10.90 -5.25 -9.35
C ILE A 54 11.35 -6.59 -9.97
N PRO A 55 12.14 -7.40 -9.24
CA PRO A 55 12.55 -8.72 -9.70
C PRO A 55 11.36 -9.62 -10.05
N GLU A 56 11.55 -10.49 -11.04
CA GLU A 56 10.57 -11.52 -11.38
C GLU A 56 10.24 -12.40 -10.16
N GLY A 57 8.99 -12.84 -10.06
CA GLY A 57 8.48 -13.60 -8.90
C GLY A 57 8.09 -12.75 -7.69
N TYR A 58 8.38 -11.45 -7.66
CA TYR A 58 8.02 -10.55 -6.54
C TYR A 58 7.15 -9.37 -6.96
N ARG A 59 6.56 -9.45 -8.16
CA ARG A 59 5.74 -8.41 -8.78
C ARG A 59 4.28 -8.50 -8.35
N TRP A 60 3.49 -7.47 -8.67
CA TRP A 60 2.07 -7.39 -8.35
C TRP A 60 1.26 -8.61 -8.81
N ASP A 61 1.52 -9.12 -10.02
CA ASP A 61 0.86 -10.29 -10.59
C ASP A 61 1.11 -11.56 -9.77
N SER A 62 2.33 -11.75 -9.26
CA SER A 62 2.66 -12.86 -8.37
C SER A 62 1.94 -12.79 -7.02
N LEU A 63 1.57 -11.58 -6.58
CA LEU A 63 0.88 -11.34 -5.31
C LEU A 63 -0.64 -11.49 -5.44
N ARG A 64 -1.24 -10.81 -6.43
CA ARG A 64 -2.71 -10.72 -6.57
C ARG A 64 -3.38 -12.06 -6.87
N ALA A 65 -2.64 -13.01 -7.43
CA ALA A 65 -3.11 -14.35 -7.75
C ALA A 65 -3.26 -15.27 -6.52
N LEU A 66 -2.60 -14.95 -5.41
CA LEU A 66 -2.54 -15.81 -4.21
C LEU A 66 -3.65 -15.49 -3.22
N GLU A 67 -3.95 -16.45 -2.33
CA GLU A 67 -4.92 -16.33 -1.24
C GLU A 67 -4.45 -17.03 0.03
N GLY A 68 -5.11 -16.76 1.15
CA GLY A 68 -4.85 -17.46 2.42
C GLY A 68 -3.40 -17.34 2.89
N VAL A 69 -2.88 -18.44 3.45
CA VAL A 69 -1.53 -18.48 4.03
C VAL A 69 -0.45 -18.24 2.97
N GLU A 70 -0.65 -18.72 1.74
CA GLU A 70 0.30 -18.51 0.64
C GLU A 70 0.45 -17.03 0.30
N LEU A 71 -0.66 -16.30 0.26
CA LEU A 71 -0.63 -14.85 0.05
C LEU A 71 0.18 -14.13 1.14
N GLU A 72 -0.06 -14.47 2.40
CA GLU A 72 0.61 -13.83 3.53
C GLU A 72 2.12 -14.09 3.52
N GLN A 73 2.51 -15.35 3.28
CA GLN A 73 3.91 -15.76 3.17
C GLN A 73 4.60 -15.08 2.00
N HIS A 74 3.94 -15.04 0.83
CA HIS A 74 4.49 -14.40 -0.35
C HIS A 74 4.65 -12.89 -0.16
N TYR A 75 3.66 -12.23 0.44
CA TYR A 75 3.76 -10.80 0.74
C TYR A 75 4.93 -10.50 1.68
N ARG A 76 5.13 -11.29 2.74
CA ARG A 76 6.31 -11.18 3.62
C ARG A 76 7.61 -11.37 2.83
N ALA A 77 7.67 -12.33 1.93
CA ALA A 77 8.83 -12.58 1.08
C ALA A 77 9.14 -11.41 0.13
N ILE A 78 8.11 -10.80 -0.47
CA ILE A 78 8.24 -9.57 -1.27
C ILE A 78 8.86 -8.44 -0.43
N LEU A 79 8.27 -8.13 0.72
CA LEU A 79 8.77 -7.06 1.59
C LEU A 79 10.24 -7.28 1.97
N GLN A 80 10.60 -8.51 2.36
CA GLN A 80 11.97 -8.86 2.70
C GLN A 80 12.91 -8.73 1.50
N ARG A 81 12.52 -9.24 0.33
CA ARG A 81 13.35 -9.24 -0.88
C ARG A 81 13.61 -7.81 -1.37
N LEU A 82 12.57 -6.98 -1.40
CA LEU A 82 12.67 -5.60 -1.88
C LEU A 82 13.43 -4.71 -0.90
N GLY A 83 13.46 -5.04 0.39
CA GLY A 83 14.27 -4.34 1.39
C GLY A 83 15.77 -4.63 1.32
N GLN A 84 16.23 -5.54 0.46
CA GLN A 84 17.64 -5.94 0.34
C GLN A 84 18.36 -5.20 -0.80
N GLY A 85 19.62 -4.83 -0.56
CA GLY A 85 20.50 -4.21 -1.56
C GLY A 85 20.58 -2.70 -1.42
N SER A 86 20.82 -2.02 -2.54
CA SER A 86 20.99 -0.56 -2.61
C SER A 86 20.09 0.06 -3.69
N GLY A 87 19.88 1.37 -3.61
CA GLY A 87 18.99 2.12 -4.50
C GLY A 87 17.64 2.45 -3.86
N LEU A 88 16.73 3.01 -4.65
CA LEU A 88 15.45 3.54 -4.16
C LEU A 88 14.53 2.45 -3.59
N ILE A 89 14.40 1.30 -4.27
CA ILE A 89 13.53 0.20 -3.82
C ILE A 89 13.94 -0.31 -2.43
N PRO A 90 15.22 -0.67 -2.18
CA PRO A 90 15.64 -1.07 -0.83
C PRO A 90 15.56 0.01 0.24
N VAL A 91 15.47 1.28 -0.13
CA VAL A 91 15.20 2.37 0.83
C VAL A 91 13.72 2.39 1.22
N ILE A 92 12.80 2.26 0.26
CA ILE A 92 11.35 2.23 0.51
C ILE A 92 10.97 1.02 1.37
N PHE A 93 11.51 -0.16 1.05
CA PHE A 93 11.15 -1.42 1.71
C PHE A 93 12.09 -1.78 2.88
N ARG A 94 12.92 -0.83 3.35
CA ARG A 94 13.92 -1.11 4.38
C ARG A 94 13.25 -1.55 5.68
N LYS A 95 13.56 -2.76 6.14
CA LYS A 95 12.95 -3.38 7.33
C LYS A 95 11.41 -3.43 7.28
N ALA A 96 10.83 -3.41 6.07
CA ALA A 96 9.40 -3.55 5.87
C ALA A 96 8.89 -4.85 6.49
N GLN A 97 7.73 -4.77 7.16
CA GLN A 97 7.07 -5.92 7.78
C GLN A 97 5.59 -5.91 7.42
N ASN A 98 5.02 -7.10 7.24
CA ASN A 98 3.57 -7.22 7.12
C ASN A 98 2.93 -6.96 8.49
N LYS A 99 1.99 -6.01 8.55
CA LYS A 99 1.21 -5.66 9.74
C LYS A 99 -0.22 -6.18 9.70
N ILE A 100 -0.68 -6.69 8.57
CA ILE A 100 -2.01 -7.27 8.39
C ILE A 100 -1.92 -8.78 8.61
N GLN A 101 -2.36 -9.24 9.79
CA GLN A 101 -2.26 -10.65 10.18
C GLN A 101 -3.33 -11.52 9.53
N ASP A 102 -4.51 -10.96 9.22
CA ASP A 102 -5.61 -11.70 8.60
C ASP A 102 -5.40 -11.75 7.06
N PRO A 103 -5.15 -12.93 6.47
CA PRO A 103 -4.88 -13.04 5.05
C PRO A 103 -6.09 -12.69 4.16
N ALA A 104 -7.32 -12.90 4.65
CA ALA A 104 -8.52 -12.50 3.92
C ALA A 104 -8.61 -10.97 3.87
N LYS A 105 -8.21 -10.29 4.95
CA LYS A 105 -8.15 -8.83 4.96
C LYS A 105 -7.04 -8.28 4.07
N LEU A 106 -5.88 -8.93 4.04
CA LEU A 106 -4.81 -8.59 3.11
C LEU A 106 -5.26 -8.75 1.65
N LYS A 107 -5.90 -9.88 1.32
CA LYS A 107 -6.45 -10.14 -0.02
C LYS A 107 -7.45 -9.07 -0.44
N ARG A 108 -8.35 -8.66 0.46
CA ARG A 108 -9.33 -7.63 0.18
C ARG A 108 -8.70 -6.25 -0.05
N LEU A 109 -7.65 -5.89 0.68
CA LEU A 109 -6.88 -4.66 0.39
C LEU A 109 -6.24 -4.72 -1.00
N ILE A 110 -5.60 -5.84 -1.32
CA ILE A 110 -5.01 -6.04 -2.65
C ILE A 110 -6.08 -5.91 -3.75
N ALA A 111 -7.25 -6.52 -3.57
CA ALA A 111 -8.34 -6.43 -4.54
C ALA A 111 -8.88 -5.00 -4.69
N LEU A 112 -8.98 -4.23 -3.60
CA LEU A 112 -9.37 -2.82 -3.66
C LEU A 112 -8.39 -1.99 -4.48
N ILE A 113 -7.09 -2.26 -4.34
CA ILE A 113 -6.03 -1.60 -5.10
C ILE A 113 -6.01 -2.09 -6.56
N ASP A 114 -6.22 -3.39 -6.79
CA ASP A 114 -6.19 -4.00 -8.14
C ASP A 114 -7.32 -3.49 -9.04
N GLY A 115 -8.49 -3.21 -8.45
CA GLY A 115 -9.67 -2.73 -9.15
C GLY A 115 -9.56 -1.32 -9.74
N GLU A 116 -8.45 -0.61 -9.53
CA GLU A 116 -8.23 0.75 -10.00
C GLU A 116 -6.95 0.88 -10.84
N THR A 117 -6.93 1.88 -11.72
CA THR A 117 -5.74 2.26 -12.51
C THR A 117 -5.07 3.48 -11.86
N TRP A 118 -4.03 3.24 -11.07
CA TRP A 118 -3.39 4.24 -10.22
C TRP A 118 -2.54 5.23 -11.00
N LEU A 119 -1.84 4.83 -12.05
CA LEU A 119 -1.10 5.72 -12.93
C LEU A 119 -2.01 6.76 -13.61
N GLY A 120 -3.27 6.39 -13.87
CA GLY A 120 -4.27 7.28 -14.46
C GLY A 120 -4.96 8.22 -13.48
N LEU A 121 -4.77 8.04 -12.16
CA LEU A 121 -5.28 8.97 -11.16
C LEU A 121 -4.43 10.25 -11.14
N ASP A 122 -5.14 11.37 -11.07
CA ASP A 122 -4.53 12.69 -10.93
C ASP A 122 -3.65 12.77 -9.66
N MET A 123 -2.56 13.52 -9.73
CA MET A 123 -1.61 13.68 -8.64
C MET A 123 -2.28 14.26 -7.39
N ASP A 124 -3.22 15.18 -7.56
CA ASP A 124 -3.99 15.80 -6.46
C ASP A 124 -4.81 14.76 -5.69
N VAL A 125 -5.29 13.73 -6.38
CA VAL A 125 -6.08 12.63 -5.79
C VAL A 125 -5.20 11.75 -4.93
N LYS A 126 -4.04 11.37 -5.45
CA LYS A 126 -3.05 10.61 -4.69
C LYS A 126 -2.63 11.41 -3.46
N GLY A 127 -2.33 12.70 -3.64
CA GLY A 127 -2.02 13.63 -2.55
C GLY A 127 -3.09 13.62 -1.47
N THR A 128 -4.36 13.76 -1.86
CA THR A 128 -5.50 13.77 -0.91
C THR A 128 -5.60 12.48 -0.10
N ILE A 129 -5.36 11.31 -0.72
CA ILE A 129 -5.36 10.01 -0.01
C ILE A 129 -4.25 9.98 1.04
N TYR A 130 -3.01 10.31 0.65
CA TYR A 130 -1.85 10.26 1.55
C TYR A 130 -1.95 11.31 2.65
N GLU A 131 -2.29 12.56 2.32
CA GLU A 131 -2.40 13.66 3.27
C GLU A 131 -3.49 13.39 4.31
N GLY A 132 -4.66 12.92 3.89
CA GLY A 132 -5.72 12.66 4.85
C GLY A 132 -5.41 11.44 5.76
N LEU A 133 -4.73 10.41 5.25
CA LEU A 133 -4.24 9.30 6.09
C LEU A 133 -3.17 9.77 7.09
N LEU A 134 -2.27 10.67 6.67
CA LEU A 134 -1.28 11.29 7.54
C LEU A 134 -1.94 12.16 8.62
N GLU A 135 -2.96 12.94 8.27
CA GLU A 135 -3.71 13.77 9.21
C GLU A 135 -4.38 12.91 10.30
N LYS A 136 -5.01 11.79 9.92
CA LYS A 136 -5.60 10.86 10.90
C LYS A 136 -4.56 10.19 11.76
N ASN A 137 -3.44 9.80 11.18
CA ASN A 137 -2.33 9.24 11.94
C ASN A 137 -1.79 10.27 12.96
N ALA A 138 -1.69 11.54 12.60
CA ALA A 138 -1.26 12.62 13.49
C ALA A 138 -2.29 12.94 14.59
N GLN A 139 -3.60 12.85 14.29
CA GLN A 139 -4.70 13.04 15.24
C GLN A 139 -4.83 11.86 16.22
N ASP A 140 -4.38 10.66 15.84
CA ASP A 140 -4.33 9.48 16.71
C ASP A 140 -3.17 9.56 17.70
N THR A 141 -3.33 10.47 18.67
CA THR A 141 -2.39 10.83 19.75
C THR A 141 -2.01 9.67 20.69
N LYS A 142 -2.56 8.47 20.53
CA LYS A 142 -2.10 7.26 21.25
C LYS A 142 -0.88 6.59 20.61
N SER A 143 -0.49 6.99 19.39
CA SER A 143 0.56 6.33 18.59
C SER A 143 1.87 7.10 18.41
N GLY A 144 2.00 8.32 18.94
CA GLY A 144 3.25 9.11 18.91
C GLY A 144 3.58 9.80 17.58
N ALA A 145 2.72 9.70 16.57
CA ALA A 145 2.97 10.22 15.22
C ALA A 145 2.88 11.75 15.06
N GLY A 146 2.41 12.48 16.09
CA GLY A 146 2.30 13.95 16.06
C GLY A 146 3.62 14.71 15.91
N GLN A 147 4.77 14.02 15.95
CA GLN A 147 6.10 14.63 15.82
C GLN A 147 6.54 14.89 14.37
N TYR A 148 5.83 14.35 13.37
CA TYR A 148 6.18 14.49 11.94
C TYR A 148 5.28 15.46 11.18
N PHE A 149 4.23 15.97 11.81
CA PHE A 149 3.27 16.88 11.16
C PHE A 149 3.61 18.34 11.49
N THR A 150 3.68 19.19 10.47
CA THR A 150 3.68 20.65 10.62
C THR A 150 2.41 21.18 9.95
N PRO A 151 1.46 21.81 10.68
CA PRO A 151 0.26 22.37 10.09
C PRO A 151 0.60 23.44 9.05
N ARG A 152 -0.16 23.49 7.96
CA ARG A 152 -0.11 24.60 7.00
C ARG A 152 -1.16 25.64 7.34
#